data_AF-A0A139WG84-F1
#
_entry.id   AF-A0A139WG84-F1
#
_cell.length_a   1.000
_cell.length_b   1.000
_cell.length_c   1.000
_cell.angle_alpha   90.00
_cell.angle_beta   90.00
_cell.angle_gamma   90.00
#
_symmetry.space_group_name_H-M   'P 1'
#
loop_
_entity.id
_entity.type
_entity.pdbx_description
1 polymer ?
#
loop_
_entity_poly.entity_id
_entity_poly.type
_entity_poly.pdbx_seq_one_letter_code
_entity_poly.pdbx_strand_id
1 'polypeptide(L)'
;MASLFYDSEIFQYHPIWSLIGEYGNFIRYLTNNRLVHLKNGTFFNLSQLLVLFLGDNFIKTIEVGVFIDVLNLTSLTLERNQFRTLDKKVLAPLTILQHIYFDRFELCESALHVRDCEPKGDGISSQYHLLDSIVLRTSVWIIAAIGCTGNLIVLLGRLLAPTNNVVHSLYLRNLALSDLLMGVYLFAIAIADQHYRGDYLRYQYSWRHSYVCNICGFLSTLSCESSVLILTLVTWDRFVSVTQPLARKQPSPKTAAFTLVVLWSIAAAVALAPLSEGYFGDEFYGNNGVCLPLHIHEPYAKGWEYSAAMFMLVNALALTFICYAYMRMINEIIASGVACRSTRQSQERDKVAQRFGIIVFTDCLCWVPIIVVKLVALAGYPIPKDLYAWLAIFILPINSALNPVLYTLTTTVFKKQMRKILNSCIRKRRPEPHSASESGFSLSFGVFPKGGSTRRILSYRGTQSSLTASKNSWKRTPTAV
;
A
#
# COMPACT_ATOMS: atom_id res chain seq x y z
N MET A 1 56.53 11.96 6.68
CA MET A 1 55.37 12.35 7.52
C MET A 1 55.02 13.85 7.33
N ALA A 2 55.08 14.40 6.11
CA ALA A 2 54.80 15.83 5.87
C ALA A 2 54.47 16.16 4.39
N SER A 3 53.69 15.32 3.69
CA SER A 3 53.42 15.60 2.26
C SER A 3 52.05 15.16 1.73
N LEU A 4 51.06 14.92 2.60
CA LEU A 4 49.71 14.51 2.16
C LEU A 4 48.57 15.42 2.63
N PHE A 5 48.90 16.60 3.18
CA PHE A 5 47.92 17.64 3.50
C PHE A 5 48.21 18.90 2.69
N TYR A 6 48.13 18.79 1.37
CA TYR A 6 48.03 19.94 0.45
C TYR A 6 46.78 19.68 -0.40
N ASP A 7 45.64 20.12 0.13
CA ASP A 7 44.40 20.49 -0.58
C ASP A 7 43.18 20.32 0.33
N SER A 8 43.16 21.09 1.43
CA SER A 8 41.94 21.51 2.09
C SER A 8 42.27 22.58 3.12
N GLU A 9 42.03 23.85 2.77
CA GLU A 9 42.06 24.98 3.68
C GLU A 9 41.06 24.79 4.83
N ILE A 10 41.45 24.23 5.98
CA ILE A 10 40.87 24.52 7.30
C ILE A 10 41.93 24.23 8.36
N PHE A 11 42.73 25.24 8.70
CA PHE A 11 43.40 25.33 9.99
C PHE A 11 43.24 26.78 10.47
N GLN A 12 42.12 27.06 11.14
CA GLN A 12 42.06 28.19 12.05
C GLN A 12 40.87 28.02 13.00
N TYR A 13 41.18 28.23 14.28
CA TYR A 13 40.35 28.20 15.49
C TYR A 13 40.29 26.88 16.28
N HIS A 14 41.01 26.94 17.40
CA HIS A 14 41.10 26.09 18.59
C HIS A 14 42.19 25.00 18.65
N PRO A 15 42.96 24.95 19.77
CA PRO A 15 44.17 24.15 19.88
C PRO A 15 43.81 22.68 20.21
N ILE A 16 43.73 21.83 19.19
CA ILE A 16 43.56 20.37 19.35
C ILE A 16 44.91 19.66 19.13
N TRP A 17 45.99 20.23 19.68
CA TRP A 17 47.24 19.49 19.90
C TRP A 17 47.23 18.75 21.25
N SER A 18 46.11 18.76 21.99
CA SER A 18 46.01 18.24 23.36
C SER A 18 45.07 17.04 23.54
N LEU A 19 44.85 16.21 22.51
CA LEU A 19 44.20 14.89 22.66
C LEU A 19 45.01 13.77 22.00
N ILE A 20 46.34 13.90 21.99
CA ILE A 20 47.24 12.74 22.01
C ILE A 20 47.28 12.30 23.47
N GLY A 21 46.33 11.46 23.88
CA GLY A 21 46.45 10.76 25.15
C GLY A 21 47.65 9.81 25.09
N GLU A 22 48.47 9.81 26.14
CA GLU A 22 49.76 9.12 26.31
C GLU A 22 49.72 7.57 26.26
N TYR A 23 48.83 6.96 25.46
CA TYR A 23 48.78 5.52 25.14
C TYR A 23 49.13 5.25 23.66
N GLY A 24 49.96 6.13 23.10
CA GLY A 24 49.97 6.63 21.71
C GLY A 24 50.35 5.71 20.54
N ASN A 25 50.28 4.38 20.66
CA ASN A 25 50.49 3.48 19.51
C ASN A 25 49.29 2.55 19.21
N PHE A 26 48.36 2.38 20.16
CA PHE A 26 47.32 1.35 20.08
C PHE A 26 45.95 1.89 19.68
N ILE A 27 45.66 3.16 19.89
CA ILE A 27 44.34 3.76 19.64
C ILE A 27 44.53 5.09 18.89
N ARG A 28 43.85 5.26 17.74
CA ARG A 28 43.91 6.50 16.95
C ARG A 28 42.51 7.07 16.73
N TYR A 29 42.33 8.30 17.20
CA TYR A 29 41.11 9.07 17.03
C TYR A 29 41.25 10.02 15.84
N LEU A 30 40.51 9.73 14.77
CA LEU A 30 40.33 10.63 13.63
C LEU A 30 38.85 11.02 13.46
N THR A 31 38.03 10.81 14.49
CA THR A 31 36.61 11.19 14.52
C THR A 31 36.42 12.70 14.40
N ASN A 32 35.32 13.13 13.80
CA ASN A 32 34.91 14.55 13.73
C ASN A 32 35.94 15.44 13.02
N ASN A 33 36.57 14.90 11.97
CA ASN A 33 37.45 15.63 11.09
C ASN A 33 36.75 15.90 9.75
N ARG A 34 37.45 16.54 8.81
CA ARG A 34 36.93 16.84 7.47
C ARG A 34 37.53 15.92 6.40
N LEU A 35 37.83 14.67 6.75
CA LEU A 35 38.44 13.72 5.81
C LEU A 35 37.45 13.38 4.71
N VAL A 36 37.88 13.47 3.45
CA VAL A 36 37.03 13.18 2.27
C VAL A 36 37.47 11.91 1.54
N HIS A 37 38.77 11.63 1.54
CA HIS A 37 39.36 10.50 0.82
C HIS A 37 40.39 9.82 1.70
N LEU A 38 40.33 8.49 1.80
CA LEU A 38 41.40 7.69 2.39
C LEU A 38 42.19 7.02 1.27
N LYS A 39 43.47 7.38 1.15
CA LYS A 39 44.37 6.89 0.11
C LYS A 39 45.31 5.82 0.64
N ASN A 40 45.80 4.96 -0.24
CA ASN A 40 46.85 4.01 0.14
C ASN A 40 48.05 4.74 0.78
N GLY A 41 48.61 4.18 1.86
CA GLY A 41 49.68 4.79 2.65
C GLY A 41 49.23 5.82 3.70
N THR A 42 47.93 6.09 3.84
CA THR A 42 47.42 7.01 4.90
C THR A 42 47.81 6.55 6.31
N PHE A 43 47.88 5.23 6.54
CA PHE A 43 48.23 4.62 7.82
C PHE A 43 49.62 3.96 7.81
N PHE A 44 50.53 4.47 6.98
CA PHE A 44 51.87 3.90 6.83
C PHE A 44 52.62 3.81 8.17
N ASN A 45 53.20 2.63 8.42
CA ASN A 45 53.99 2.30 9.61
C ASN A 45 53.23 2.38 10.96
N LEU A 46 51.92 2.13 10.97
CA LEU A 46 51.09 2.10 12.18
C LEU A 46 50.72 0.67 12.58
N SER A 47 51.67 -0.25 12.49
CA SER A 47 51.44 -1.69 12.74
C SER A 47 51.00 -2.04 14.16
N GLN A 48 51.19 -1.13 15.12
CA GLN A 48 50.77 -1.32 16.53
C GLN A 48 49.31 -0.89 16.79
N LEU A 49 48.64 -0.31 15.78
CA LEU A 49 47.29 0.22 15.94
C LEU A 49 46.26 -0.89 16.13
N LEU A 50 45.54 -0.86 17.25
CA LEU A 50 44.46 -1.80 17.60
C LEU A 50 43.07 -1.21 17.34
N VAL A 51 42.88 0.08 17.59
CA VAL A 51 41.57 0.73 17.48
C VAL A 51 41.67 2.00 16.64
N LEU A 52 40.81 2.12 15.63
CA LEU A 52 40.79 3.25 14.71
C LEU A 52 39.37 3.82 14.63
N PHE A 53 39.24 5.09 15.02
CA PHE A 53 37.99 5.81 14.92
C PHE A 53 38.02 6.77 13.72
N LEU A 54 37.20 6.52 12.71
CA LEU A 54 37.03 7.35 11.51
C LEU A 54 35.60 7.89 11.37
N GLY A 55 34.81 7.80 12.44
CA GLY A 55 33.44 8.29 12.45
C GLY A 55 33.32 9.80 12.25
N ASP A 56 32.14 10.31 11.91
CA ASP A 56 31.87 11.76 11.79
C ASP A 56 32.85 12.47 10.85
N ASN A 57 33.02 11.95 9.64
CA ASN A 57 33.86 12.58 8.62
C ASN A 57 33.05 12.75 7.32
N PHE A 58 33.70 13.17 6.25
CA PHE A 58 33.09 13.31 4.93
C PHE A 58 33.63 12.28 3.94
N ILE A 59 34.07 11.11 4.42
CA ILE A 59 34.78 10.12 3.59
C ILE A 59 33.81 9.63 2.51
N LYS A 60 34.16 9.87 1.25
CA LYS A 60 33.42 9.43 0.06
C LYS A 60 34.03 8.18 -0.56
N THR A 61 35.35 8.03 -0.48
CA THR A 61 36.08 6.93 -1.10
C THR A 61 37.19 6.42 -0.19
N ILE A 62 37.31 5.10 -0.09
CA ILE A 62 38.40 4.40 0.62
C ILE A 62 39.10 3.52 -0.40
N GLU A 63 40.37 3.83 -0.70
CA GLU A 63 41.16 3.07 -1.66
C GLU A 63 41.52 1.67 -1.14
N VAL A 64 41.63 0.72 -2.05
CA VAL A 64 42.16 -0.60 -1.74
C VAL A 64 43.62 -0.46 -1.28
N GLY A 65 43.97 -1.10 -0.16
CA GLY A 65 45.31 -1.03 0.42
C GLY A 65 45.48 0.03 1.52
N VAL A 66 44.47 0.88 1.79
CA VAL A 66 44.51 1.86 2.90
C VAL A 66 44.92 1.23 4.24
N PHE A 67 44.46 0.02 4.52
CA PHE A 67 44.67 -0.66 5.79
C PHE A 67 45.81 -1.70 5.79
N ILE A 68 46.66 -1.71 4.77
CA ILE A 68 47.71 -2.74 4.61
C ILE A 68 48.76 -2.72 5.72
N ASP A 69 49.01 -1.55 6.32
CA ASP A 69 50.03 -1.36 7.36
C ASP A 69 49.49 -1.43 8.79
N VAL A 70 48.17 -1.64 8.97
CA VAL A 70 47.47 -1.68 10.28
C VAL A 70 46.86 -3.07 10.55
N LEU A 71 47.65 -4.12 10.32
CA LEU A 71 47.19 -5.51 10.40
C LEU A 71 46.73 -5.95 11.81
N ASN A 72 47.14 -5.24 12.86
CA ASN A 72 46.77 -5.54 14.25
C ASN A 72 45.43 -4.90 14.68
N LEU A 73 44.70 -4.28 13.76
CA LEU A 73 43.45 -3.59 14.09
C LEU A 73 42.36 -4.58 14.53
N THR A 74 41.81 -4.36 15.72
CA THR A 74 40.73 -5.16 16.33
C THR A 74 39.37 -4.44 16.28
N SER A 75 39.35 -3.10 16.21
CA SER A 75 38.12 -2.31 16.13
C SER A 75 38.24 -1.12 15.17
N LEU A 76 37.24 -0.95 14.31
CA LEU A 76 37.18 0.09 13.29
C LEU A 76 35.80 0.76 13.25
N THR A 77 35.75 2.09 13.42
CA THR A 77 34.49 2.86 13.24
C THR A 77 34.51 3.66 11.95
N LEU A 78 33.46 3.50 11.13
CA LEU A 78 33.28 4.20 9.85
C LEU A 78 31.90 4.89 9.74
N GLU A 79 31.15 4.95 10.83
CA GLU A 79 29.84 5.62 10.92
C GLU A 79 29.91 7.11 10.55
N ARG A 80 28.77 7.69 10.14
CA ARG A 80 28.58 9.10 9.82
C ARG A 80 29.60 9.60 8.79
N ASN A 81 29.66 8.88 7.66
CA ASN A 81 30.47 9.21 6.48
C ASN A 81 29.60 9.27 5.21
N GLN A 82 30.20 9.50 4.03
CA GLN A 82 29.46 9.74 2.78
C GLN A 82 29.61 8.64 1.73
N PHE A 83 30.34 7.56 2.02
CA PHE A 83 30.44 6.41 1.12
C PHE A 83 29.17 5.54 1.21
N ARG A 84 28.69 5.05 0.07
CA ARG A 84 27.51 4.17 0.00
C ARG A 84 27.85 2.69 -0.16
N THR A 85 29.02 2.41 -0.73
CA THR A 85 29.53 1.07 -0.99
C THR A 85 30.97 0.98 -0.51
N LEU A 86 31.42 -0.23 -0.22
CA LEU A 86 32.79 -0.53 0.17
C LEU A 86 33.24 -1.80 -0.56
N ASP A 87 34.42 -1.77 -1.17
CA ASP A 87 34.97 -2.98 -1.79
C ASP A 87 35.47 -3.93 -0.68
N LYS A 88 35.07 -5.21 -0.75
CA LYS A 88 35.53 -6.30 0.13
C LYS A 88 37.07 -6.34 0.24
N LYS A 89 37.80 -5.96 -0.81
CA LYS A 89 39.27 -5.90 -0.84
C LYS A 89 39.87 -4.86 0.10
N VAL A 90 39.11 -3.82 0.46
CA VAL A 90 39.59 -2.77 1.38
C VAL A 90 39.83 -3.36 2.77
N LEU A 91 38.92 -4.23 3.23
CA LEU A 91 38.99 -4.83 4.57
C LEU A 91 39.67 -6.20 4.60
N ALA A 92 39.92 -6.81 3.43
CA ALA A 92 40.56 -8.12 3.33
C ALA A 92 41.90 -8.28 4.11
N PRO A 93 42.77 -7.26 4.23
CA PRO A 93 44.00 -7.37 5.03
C PRO A 93 43.75 -7.49 6.55
N LEU A 94 42.59 -7.06 7.06
CA LEU A 94 42.31 -6.94 8.48
C LEU A 94 41.77 -8.26 9.08
N THR A 95 42.57 -9.33 9.01
CA THR A 95 42.13 -10.70 9.35
C THR A 95 41.77 -10.92 10.82
N ILE A 96 42.24 -10.06 11.73
CA ILE A 96 41.96 -10.17 13.17
C ILE A 96 40.92 -9.16 13.66
N LEU A 97 40.32 -8.39 12.75
CA LEU A 97 39.31 -7.39 13.09
C LEU A 97 38.09 -8.06 13.74
N GLN A 98 37.74 -7.60 14.94
CA GLN A 98 36.65 -8.17 15.72
C GLN A 98 35.37 -7.34 15.62
N HIS A 99 35.52 -6.01 15.63
CA HIS A 99 34.39 -5.07 15.65
C HIS A 99 34.49 -4.07 14.50
N ILE A 100 33.39 -3.86 13.80
CA ILE A 100 33.27 -2.81 12.79
C ILE A 100 31.90 -2.12 12.86
N TYR A 101 31.90 -0.79 12.72
CA TYR A 101 30.70 0.03 12.85
C TYR A 101 30.47 0.84 11.58
N PHE A 102 29.30 0.67 10.97
CA PHE A 102 28.83 1.37 9.78
C PHE A 102 27.52 2.13 10.05
N ASP A 103 27.08 2.96 9.11
CA ASP A 103 25.72 3.54 9.16
C ASP A 103 24.63 2.57 8.71
N ARG A 104 25.01 1.58 7.89
CA ARG A 104 24.12 0.71 7.13
C ARG A 104 24.56 -0.74 7.26
N PHE A 105 23.62 -1.64 7.56
CA PHE A 105 23.92 -3.05 7.78
C PHE A 105 24.37 -3.76 6.50
N GLU A 106 24.00 -3.24 5.33
CA GLU A 106 24.38 -3.75 4.02
C GLU A 106 25.89 -3.69 3.79
N LEU A 107 26.57 -2.70 4.39
CA LEU A 107 28.03 -2.56 4.31
C LEU A 107 28.76 -3.70 5.02
N CYS A 108 28.09 -4.41 5.95
CA CYS A 108 28.63 -5.62 6.58
C CYS A 108 28.91 -6.75 5.56
N GLU A 109 28.33 -6.71 4.36
CA GLU A 109 28.69 -7.62 3.27
C GLU A 109 30.17 -7.49 2.89
N SER A 110 30.78 -6.32 3.13
CA SER A 110 32.21 -6.06 2.89
C SER A 110 33.11 -6.66 3.97
N ALA A 111 32.52 -7.07 5.10
CA ALA A 111 33.20 -7.43 6.33
C ALA A 111 32.74 -8.81 6.86
N LEU A 112 32.41 -9.76 5.98
CA LEU A 112 31.89 -11.10 6.37
C LEU A 112 32.81 -11.91 7.29
N HIS A 113 34.11 -11.61 7.32
CA HIS A 113 35.08 -12.25 8.20
C HIS A 113 35.10 -11.65 9.62
N VAL A 114 34.47 -10.49 9.83
CA VAL A 114 34.44 -9.77 11.10
C VAL A 114 33.32 -10.34 11.96
N ARG A 115 33.65 -10.65 13.22
CA ARG A 115 32.73 -11.31 14.15
C ARG A 115 31.53 -10.43 14.51
N ASP A 116 31.77 -9.13 14.70
CA ASP A 116 30.77 -8.19 15.15
C ASP A 116 30.70 -6.96 14.24
N CYS A 117 29.72 -6.96 13.33
CA CYS A 117 29.42 -5.83 12.46
C CYS A 117 28.10 -5.16 12.87
N GLU A 118 28.14 -3.85 13.08
CA GLU A 118 26.97 -3.01 13.39
C GLU A 118 26.69 -2.01 12.26
N PRO A 119 25.41 -1.63 12.03
CA PRO A 119 24.22 -2.12 12.71
C PRO A 119 23.82 -3.53 12.25
N LYS A 120 23.11 -4.29 13.10
CA LYS A 120 22.52 -5.59 12.71
C LYS A 120 21.35 -5.51 11.71
N GLY A 121 20.76 -4.33 11.53
CA GLY A 121 19.58 -4.13 10.67
C GLY A 121 19.04 -2.70 10.65
N ASP A 122 17.98 -2.48 9.88
CA ASP A 122 17.33 -1.17 9.66
C ASP A 122 15.94 -1.05 10.34
N GLY A 123 15.49 -2.10 11.03
CA GLY A 123 14.17 -2.19 11.68
C GLY A 123 13.15 -3.02 10.91
N ILE A 124 13.31 -3.11 9.59
CA ILE A 124 12.52 -4.01 8.75
C ILE A 124 13.33 -5.27 8.49
N SER A 125 14.55 -5.10 8.00
CA SER A 125 15.49 -6.13 7.61
C SER A 125 16.66 -6.21 8.59
N SER A 126 17.25 -7.40 8.66
CA SER A 126 18.49 -7.68 9.38
C SER A 126 19.48 -8.43 8.50
N GLN A 127 20.69 -8.64 8.99
CA GLN A 127 21.72 -9.41 8.29
C GLN A 127 21.26 -10.82 7.88
N TYR A 128 20.34 -11.43 8.64
CA TYR A 128 19.88 -12.79 8.38
C TYR A 128 18.53 -12.84 7.65
N HIS A 129 17.67 -11.82 7.79
CA HIS A 129 16.28 -11.91 7.36
C HIS A 129 15.80 -10.63 6.69
N LEU A 130 15.01 -10.77 5.62
CA LEU A 130 14.36 -9.64 4.94
C LEU A 130 13.36 -8.95 5.87
N LEU A 131 12.55 -9.72 6.60
CA LEU A 131 11.74 -9.25 7.72
C LEU A 131 12.33 -9.79 9.03
N ASP A 132 12.84 -8.92 9.88
CA ASP A 132 13.63 -9.30 11.07
C ASP A 132 12.77 -9.94 12.16
N SER A 133 11.62 -9.35 12.45
CA SER A 133 10.73 -9.82 13.51
C SER A 133 9.75 -10.90 13.05
N ILE A 134 9.53 -11.91 13.91
CA ILE A 134 8.48 -12.92 13.71
C ILE A 134 7.08 -12.29 13.57
N VAL A 135 6.86 -11.15 14.21
CA VAL A 135 5.61 -10.39 14.12
C VAL A 135 5.43 -9.88 12.69
N LEU A 136 6.44 -9.22 12.11
CA LEU A 136 6.38 -8.73 10.72
C LEU A 136 6.12 -9.88 9.73
N ARG A 137 6.83 -11.00 9.89
CA ARG A 137 6.67 -12.19 9.03
C ARG A 137 5.26 -12.77 9.10
N THR A 138 4.73 -12.94 10.31
CA THR A 138 3.40 -13.54 10.47
C THR A 138 2.33 -12.59 9.95
N SER A 139 2.48 -11.29 10.22
CA SER A 139 1.52 -10.27 9.82
C SER A 139 1.48 -10.04 8.31
N VAL A 140 2.61 -10.06 7.60
CA VAL A 140 2.60 -9.88 6.13
C VAL A 140 1.77 -10.96 5.45
N TRP A 141 1.87 -12.23 5.88
CA TRP A 141 1.05 -13.33 5.36
C TRP A 141 -0.45 -13.12 5.65
N ILE A 142 -0.79 -12.71 6.88
CA ILE A 142 -2.18 -12.49 7.29
C ILE A 142 -2.81 -11.35 6.48
N ILE A 143 -2.12 -10.22 6.39
CA ILE A 143 -2.63 -9.02 5.71
C ILE A 143 -2.72 -9.27 4.20
N ALA A 144 -1.73 -9.95 3.60
CA ALA A 144 -1.77 -10.37 2.20
C ALA A 144 -2.99 -11.27 1.92
N ALA A 145 -3.24 -12.26 2.79
CA ALA A 145 -4.36 -13.18 2.65
C ALA A 145 -5.71 -12.46 2.77
N ILE A 146 -5.88 -11.59 3.77
CA ILE A 146 -7.11 -10.79 3.95
C ILE A 146 -7.31 -9.85 2.76
N GLY A 147 -6.26 -9.13 2.36
CA GLY A 147 -6.29 -8.20 1.24
C GLY A 147 -6.69 -8.90 -0.06
N CYS A 148 -6.09 -10.05 -0.38
CA CYS A 148 -6.43 -10.77 -1.60
C CYS A 148 -7.81 -11.41 -1.56
N THR A 149 -8.10 -12.19 -0.51
CA THR A 149 -9.37 -12.93 -0.45
C THR A 149 -10.56 -11.99 -0.29
N GLY A 150 -10.45 -10.97 0.57
CA GLY A 150 -11.50 -9.98 0.79
C GLY A 150 -11.83 -9.20 -0.47
N ASN A 151 -10.81 -8.65 -1.15
CA ASN A 151 -11.03 -7.88 -2.37
C ASN A 151 -11.49 -8.75 -3.55
N LEU A 152 -11.01 -9.99 -3.67
CA LEU A 152 -11.48 -10.93 -4.68
C LEU A 152 -12.96 -11.29 -4.49
N ILE A 153 -13.40 -11.54 -3.25
CA ILE A 153 -14.82 -11.79 -2.94
C ILE A 153 -15.69 -10.59 -3.32
N VAL A 154 -15.22 -9.36 -3.05
CA VAL A 154 -15.94 -8.14 -3.43
C VAL A 154 -16.03 -7.99 -4.94
N LEU A 155 -14.94 -8.21 -5.66
CA LEU A 155 -14.89 -8.11 -7.12
C LEU A 155 -15.85 -9.12 -7.76
N LEU A 156 -15.73 -10.41 -7.40
CA LEU A 156 -16.59 -11.48 -7.92
C LEU A 156 -18.05 -11.27 -7.52
N GLY A 157 -18.32 -10.92 -6.26
CA GLY A 157 -19.67 -10.71 -5.77
C GLY A 157 -20.38 -9.56 -6.49
N ARG A 158 -19.66 -8.47 -6.81
CA ARG A 158 -20.20 -7.32 -7.57
C ARG A 158 -20.37 -7.61 -9.07
N LEU A 159 -19.60 -8.54 -9.63
CA LEU A 159 -19.75 -8.99 -11.03
C LEU A 159 -20.96 -9.90 -11.21
N LEU A 160 -21.23 -10.77 -10.23
CA LEU A 160 -22.31 -11.76 -10.31
C LEU A 160 -23.66 -11.22 -9.81
N ALA A 161 -23.66 -10.25 -8.91
CA ALA A 161 -24.88 -9.71 -8.34
C ALA A 161 -25.54 -8.66 -9.24
N PRO A 162 -26.87 -8.71 -9.46
CA PRO A 162 -27.58 -7.61 -10.11
C PRO A 162 -27.50 -6.35 -9.23
N THR A 163 -27.18 -5.21 -9.85
CA THR A 163 -26.96 -3.94 -9.15
C THR A 163 -27.92 -2.85 -9.61
N ASN A 164 -28.50 -2.13 -8.66
CA ASN A 164 -29.38 -0.99 -8.96
C ASN A 164 -28.64 0.26 -9.45
N ASN A 165 -27.35 0.41 -9.10
CA ASN A 165 -26.53 1.52 -9.54
C ASN A 165 -25.22 0.98 -10.14
N VAL A 166 -25.20 0.92 -11.47
CA VAL A 166 -24.08 0.35 -12.25
C VAL A 166 -22.80 1.17 -12.09
N VAL A 167 -22.90 2.49 -12.02
CA VAL A 167 -21.74 3.38 -11.86
C VAL A 167 -21.09 3.20 -10.50
N HIS A 168 -21.89 3.22 -9.42
CA HIS A 168 -21.34 3.00 -8.09
C HIS A 168 -20.73 1.60 -7.93
N SER A 169 -21.35 0.58 -8.54
CA SER A 169 -20.77 -0.76 -8.59
C SER A 169 -19.45 -0.79 -9.37
N LEU A 170 -19.34 -0.01 -10.46
CA LEU A 170 -18.10 0.14 -11.23
C LEU A 170 -16.97 0.75 -10.40
N TYR A 171 -17.23 1.81 -9.62
CA TYR A 171 -16.21 2.41 -8.74
C TYR A 171 -15.72 1.42 -7.68
N LEU A 172 -16.64 0.73 -7.00
CA LEU A 172 -16.25 -0.24 -5.95
C LEU A 172 -15.52 -1.47 -6.49
N ARG A 173 -15.80 -1.90 -7.73
CA ARG A 173 -15.02 -2.95 -8.40
C ARG A 173 -13.60 -2.51 -8.69
N ASN A 174 -13.41 -1.27 -9.12
CA ASN A 174 -12.08 -0.72 -9.38
C ASN A 174 -11.30 -0.48 -8.08
N LEU A 175 -11.97 -0.04 -7.01
CA LEU A 175 -11.35 0.05 -5.68
C LEU A 175 -10.88 -1.33 -5.20
N ALA A 176 -11.72 -2.35 -5.30
CA ALA A 176 -11.33 -3.72 -4.95
C ALA A 176 -10.19 -4.26 -5.83
N LEU A 177 -10.16 -3.91 -7.13
CA LEU A 177 -9.04 -4.26 -8.00
C LEU A 177 -7.75 -3.58 -7.56
N SER A 178 -7.81 -2.29 -7.23
CA SER A 178 -6.69 -1.53 -6.69
C SER A 178 -6.14 -2.16 -5.41
N ASP A 179 -6.99 -2.44 -4.42
CA ASP A 179 -6.59 -3.02 -3.14
C ASP A 179 -6.12 -4.48 -3.25
N LEU A 180 -6.60 -5.23 -4.25
CA LEU A 180 -6.09 -6.57 -4.57
C LEU A 180 -4.61 -6.51 -4.98
N LEU A 181 -4.18 -5.48 -5.72
CA LEU A 181 -2.78 -5.31 -6.12
C LEU A 181 -1.86 -5.13 -4.89
N MET A 182 -2.30 -4.43 -3.84
CA MET A 182 -1.57 -4.33 -2.57
C MET A 182 -1.40 -5.72 -1.94
N GLY A 183 -2.45 -6.54 -1.93
CA GLY A 183 -2.39 -7.91 -1.42
C GLY A 183 -1.40 -8.79 -2.21
N VAL A 184 -1.37 -8.66 -3.54
CA VAL A 184 -0.42 -9.37 -4.40
C VAL A 184 1.02 -8.94 -4.12
N TYR A 185 1.26 -7.63 -3.96
CA TYR A 185 2.55 -7.10 -3.55
C TYR A 185 3.02 -7.70 -2.21
N LEU A 186 2.16 -7.71 -1.19
CA LEU A 186 2.53 -8.28 0.11
C LEU A 186 2.82 -9.78 0.05
N PHE A 187 2.12 -10.54 -0.80
CA PHE A 187 2.48 -11.94 -1.04
C PHE A 187 3.86 -12.08 -1.67
N ALA A 188 4.22 -11.21 -2.62
CA ALA A 188 5.57 -11.22 -3.21
C ALA A 188 6.65 -10.94 -2.16
N ILE A 189 6.42 -9.98 -1.25
CA ILE A 189 7.33 -9.71 -0.12
C ILE A 189 7.40 -10.89 0.84
N ALA A 190 6.27 -11.53 1.17
CA ALA A 190 6.24 -12.68 2.06
C ALA A 190 6.98 -13.90 1.47
N ILE A 191 6.89 -14.11 0.16
CA ILE A 191 7.63 -15.15 -0.56
C ILE A 191 9.13 -14.81 -0.58
N ALA A 192 9.49 -13.55 -0.84
CA ALA A 192 10.89 -13.11 -0.84
C ALA A 192 11.54 -13.27 0.55
N ASP A 193 10.83 -12.92 1.63
CA ASP A 193 11.30 -13.14 3.00
C ASP A 193 11.58 -14.62 3.28
N GLN A 194 10.68 -15.51 2.86
CA GLN A 194 10.87 -16.94 3.01
C GLN A 194 12.05 -17.46 2.16
N HIS A 195 12.28 -16.90 0.97
CA HIS A 195 13.35 -17.32 0.07
C HIS A 195 14.75 -16.94 0.59
N TYR A 196 14.92 -15.72 1.10
CA TYR A 196 16.22 -15.22 1.57
C TYR A 196 16.48 -15.46 3.07
N ARG A 197 15.72 -16.36 3.68
CA ARG A 197 15.73 -16.56 5.13
C ARG A 197 17.05 -17.16 5.61
N GLY A 198 17.69 -16.49 6.55
CA GLY A 198 18.92 -16.94 7.22
C GLY A 198 20.21 -16.45 6.58
N ASP A 199 20.14 -15.89 5.37
CA ASP A 199 21.32 -15.40 4.62
C ASP A 199 21.00 -14.13 3.80
N TYR A 200 20.12 -13.26 4.32
CA TYR A 200 19.65 -12.08 3.57
C TYR A 200 20.78 -11.12 3.18
N LEU A 201 21.78 -10.90 4.04
CA LEU A 201 22.89 -9.98 3.79
C LEU A 201 23.62 -10.27 2.48
N ARG A 202 23.74 -11.56 2.10
CA ARG A 202 24.40 -11.98 0.86
C ARG A 202 23.58 -11.64 -0.40
N TYR A 203 22.25 -11.62 -0.28
CA TYR A 203 21.34 -11.45 -1.41
C TYR A 203 20.67 -10.07 -1.47
N GLN A 204 20.80 -9.25 -0.43
CA GLN A 204 20.11 -7.96 -0.31
C GLN A 204 20.34 -7.07 -1.54
N TYR A 205 21.58 -7.01 -2.06
CA TYR A 205 21.93 -6.20 -3.22
C TYR A 205 21.20 -6.70 -4.47
N SER A 206 21.30 -8.00 -4.75
CA SER A 206 20.63 -8.62 -5.90
C SER A 206 19.11 -8.54 -5.80
N TRP A 207 18.53 -8.61 -4.60
CA TRP A 207 17.10 -8.47 -4.38
C TRP A 207 16.62 -7.06 -4.67
N ARG A 208 17.25 -6.05 -4.05
CA ARG A 208 16.84 -4.64 -4.15
C ARG A 208 17.01 -4.05 -5.55
N HIS A 209 17.98 -4.56 -6.32
CA HIS A 209 18.21 -4.16 -7.72
C HIS A 209 17.49 -5.07 -8.73
N SER A 210 16.71 -6.05 -8.27
CA SER A 210 16.01 -6.95 -9.19
C SER A 210 14.79 -6.29 -9.83
N TYR A 211 14.45 -6.75 -11.04
CA TYR A 211 13.17 -6.42 -11.67
C TYR A 211 11.97 -6.83 -10.79
N VAL A 212 12.11 -7.88 -9.97
CA VAL A 212 11.04 -8.32 -9.07
C VAL A 212 10.77 -7.25 -8.00
N CYS A 213 11.81 -6.67 -7.40
CA CYS A 213 11.65 -5.58 -6.46
C CYS A 213 11.05 -4.32 -7.11
N ASN A 214 11.48 -3.99 -8.32
CA ASN A 214 10.89 -2.89 -9.09
C ASN A 214 9.40 -3.13 -9.41
N ILE A 215 9.02 -4.36 -9.77
CA ILE A 215 7.60 -4.74 -9.97
C ILE A 215 6.83 -4.64 -8.64
N CYS A 216 7.40 -5.08 -7.52
CA CYS A 216 6.78 -4.94 -6.21
C CYS A 216 6.51 -3.46 -5.87
N GLY A 217 7.51 -2.59 -6.04
CA GLY A 217 7.37 -1.15 -5.81
C GLY A 217 6.39 -0.46 -6.76
N PHE A 218 6.36 -0.87 -8.03
CA PHE A 218 5.34 -0.46 -8.99
C PHE A 218 3.93 -0.86 -8.53
N LEU A 219 3.73 -2.13 -8.14
CA LEU A 219 2.43 -2.65 -7.69
C LEU A 219 1.95 -1.94 -6.40
N SER A 220 2.84 -1.74 -5.43
CA SER A 220 2.50 -1.05 -4.19
C SER A 220 2.10 0.41 -4.48
N THR A 221 2.85 1.10 -5.34
CA THR A 221 2.58 2.51 -5.68
C THR A 221 1.30 2.63 -6.50
N LEU A 222 1.14 1.81 -7.53
CA LEU A 222 -0.06 1.78 -8.38
C LEU A 222 -1.30 1.57 -7.52
N SER A 223 -1.30 0.53 -6.67
CA SER A 223 -2.39 0.22 -5.76
C SER A 223 -2.72 1.39 -4.83
N CYS A 224 -1.69 1.97 -4.22
CA CYS A 224 -1.86 3.05 -3.25
C CYS A 224 -2.48 4.31 -3.90
N GLU A 225 -1.91 4.75 -5.02
CA GLU A 225 -2.35 5.95 -5.73
C GLU A 225 -3.71 5.75 -6.41
N SER A 226 -3.97 4.61 -7.06
CA SER A 226 -5.29 4.36 -7.64
C SER A 226 -6.37 4.24 -6.58
N SER A 227 -6.08 3.63 -5.41
CA SER A 227 -7.07 3.55 -4.32
C SER A 227 -7.45 4.94 -3.81
N VAL A 228 -6.49 5.83 -3.57
CA VAL A 228 -6.75 7.20 -3.08
C VAL A 228 -7.54 8.04 -4.09
N LEU A 229 -7.18 7.96 -5.38
CA LEU A 229 -7.90 8.64 -6.45
C LEU A 229 -9.34 8.11 -6.60
N ILE A 230 -9.53 6.79 -6.52
CA ILE A 230 -10.86 6.17 -6.62
C ILE A 230 -11.70 6.49 -5.38
N LEU A 231 -11.11 6.49 -4.17
CA LEU A 231 -11.78 6.88 -2.93
C LEU A 231 -12.26 8.33 -2.99
N THR A 232 -11.42 9.22 -3.54
CA THR A 232 -11.77 10.63 -3.79
C THR A 232 -12.95 10.73 -4.77
N LEU A 233 -12.94 9.96 -5.86
CA LEU A 233 -14.04 9.90 -6.82
C LEU A 233 -15.34 9.35 -6.21
N VAL A 234 -15.26 8.28 -5.42
CA VAL A 234 -16.41 7.71 -4.69
C VAL A 234 -16.97 8.75 -3.72
N THR A 235 -16.10 9.48 -3.02
CA THR A 235 -16.51 10.54 -2.09
C THR A 235 -17.17 11.69 -2.83
N TRP A 236 -16.63 12.13 -3.97
CA TRP A 236 -17.25 13.14 -4.83
C TRP A 236 -18.62 12.71 -5.34
N ASP A 237 -18.75 11.48 -5.85
CA ASP A 237 -20.04 10.93 -6.30
C ASP A 237 -21.11 10.99 -5.19
N ARG A 238 -20.69 10.68 -3.96
CA ARG A 238 -21.56 10.70 -2.79
C ARG A 238 -21.89 12.10 -2.31
N PHE A 239 -20.88 12.97 -2.24
CA PHE A 239 -21.04 14.38 -1.89
C PHE A 239 -22.10 15.05 -2.76
N VAL A 240 -22.00 14.93 -4.09
CA VAL A 240 -22.97 15.55 -5.01
C VAL A 240 -24.35 14.87 -4.90
N SER A 241 -24.42 13.55 -4.70
CA SER A 241 -25.71 12.85 -4.52
C SER A 241 -26.48 13.31 -3.30
N VAL A 242 -25.77 13.61 -2.21
CA VAL A 242 -26.36 14.01 -0.93
C VAL A 242 -26.71 15.49 -0.94
N THR A 243 -25.81 16.35 -1.44
CA THR A 243 -26.00 17.81 -1.42
C THR A 243 -26.90 18.34 -2.54
N GLN A 244 -27.06 17.60 -3.63
CA GLN A 244 -27.86 18.04 -4.79
C GLN A 244 -28.79 16.93 -5.32
N PRO A 245 -29.72 16.40 -4.50
CA PRO A 245 -30.50 15.21 -4.86
C PRO A 245 -31.41 15.40 -6.07
N LEU A 246 -31.90 16.62 -6.33
CA LEU A 246 -32.86 16.92 -7.40
C LEU A 246 -32.21 17.52 -8.66
N ALA A 247 -31.03 18.15 -8.52
CA ALA A 247 -30.32 18.77 -9.64
C ALA A 247 -29.31 17.81 -10.31
N ARG A 248 -28.91 16.74 -9.62
CA ARG A 248 -27.89 15.82 -10.11
C ARG A 248 -28.43 14.90 -11.21
N LYS A 249 -27.86 15.02 -12.42
CA LYS A 249 -27.92 13.95 -13.42
C LYS A 249 -26.87 12.89 -13.07
N GLN A 250 -27.27 11.62 -12.98
CA GLN A 250 -26.30 10.55 -12.75
C GLN A 250 -25.34 10.46 -13.94
N PRO A 251 -24.02 10.30 -13.69
CA PRO A 251 -23.05 10.10 -14.76
C PRO A 251 -23.42 8.85 -15.56
N SER A 252 -23.19 8.88 -16.88
CA SER A 252 -23.38 7.69 -17.70
C SER A 252 -22.31 6.64 -17.35
N PRO A 253 -22.59 5.33 -17.49
CA PRO A 253 -21.59 4.29 -17.30
C PRO A 253 -20.34 4.48 -18.18
N LYS A 254 -20.52 5.04 -19.39
CA LYS A 254 -19.41 5.37 -20.30
C LYS A 254 -18.54 6.49 -19.74
N THR A 255 -19.14 7.56 -19.22
CA THR A 255 -18.43 8.67 -18.57
C THR A 255 -17.66 8.17 -17.35
N ALA A 256 -18.32 7.37 -16.50
CA ALA A 256 -17.67 6.80 -15.32
C ALA A 256 -16.49 5.88 -15.67
N ALA A 257 -16.64 5.03 -16.70
CA ALA A 257 -15.56 4.17 -17.19
C ALA A 257 -14.39 5.00 -17.74
N PHE A 258 -14.68 6.05 -18.52
CA PHE A 258 -13.65 6.96 -19.03
C PHE A 258 -12.88 7.65 -17.89
N THR A 259 -13.59 8.20 -16.89
CA THR A 259 -12.95 8.80 -15.71
C THR A 259 -12.04 7.82 -14.99
N LEU A 260 -12.47 6.57 -14.80
CA LEU A 260 -11.62 5.54 -14.18
C LEU A 260 -10.38 5.23 -15.00
N VAL A 261 -10.49 5.11 -16.33
CA VAL A 261 -9.32 4.90 -17.20
C VAL A 261 -8.32 6.04 -17.06
N VAL A 262 -8.79 7.28 -16.98
CA VAL A 262 -7.92 8.45 -16.75
C VAL A 262 -7.22 8.34 -15.38
N LEU A 263 -7.96 8.04 -14.31
CA LEU A 263 -7.37 7.90 -12.96
C LEU A 263 -6.34 6.76 -12.89
N TRP A 264 -6.64 5.61 -13.50
CA TRP A 264 -5.68 4.50 -13.60
C TRP A 264 -4.44 4.88 -14.41
N SER A 265 -4.62 5.64 -15.49
CA SER A 265 -3.49 6.10 -16.32
C SER A 265 -2.59 7.06 -15.53
N ILE A 266 -3.18 7.95 -14.72
CA ILE A 266 -2.43 8.85 -13.82
C ILE A 266 -1.67 8.02 -12.79
N ALA A 267 -2.33 7.10 -12.08
CA ALA A 267 -1.68 6.25 -11.07
C ALA A 267 -0.56 5.40 -11.68
N ALA A 268 -0.77 4.84 -12.88
CA ALA A 268 0.24 4.08 -13.60
C ALA A 268 1.42 4.93 -14.05
N ALA A 269 1.19 6.13 -14.59
CA ALA A 269 2.27 7.05 -14.97
C ALA A 269 3.12 7.42 -13.74
N VAL A 270 2.46 7.69 -12.61
CA VAL A 270 3.09 8.01 -11.34
C VAL A 270 3.89 6.82 -10.78
N ALA A 271 3.39 5.60 -10.91
CA ALA A 271 4.11 4.38 -10.52
C ALA A 271 5.23 3.98 -11.50
N LEU A 272 5.17 4.39 -12.77
CA LEU A 272 6.21 4.09 -13.77
C LEU A 272 7.36 5.09 -13.74
N ALA A 273 7.09 6.36 -13.38
CA ALA A 273 8.11 7.41 -13.45
C ALA A 273 9.43 7.06 -12.74
N PRO A 274 9.42 6.45 -11.53
CA PRO A 274 10.67 6.15 -10.83
C PRO A 274 11.50 5.00 -11.41
N LEU A 275 10.99 4.30 -12.43
CA LEU A 275 11.76 3.30 -13.17
C LEU A 275 12.74 3.94 -14.17
N SER A 276 12.68 5.26 -14.37
CA SER A 276 13.66 5.99 -15.18
C SER A 276 14.91 6.33 -14.35
N GLU A 277 16.08 5.91 -14.80
CA GLU A 277 17.33 5.97 -14.01
C GLU A 277 17.84 7.40 -13.74
N GLY A 278 17.47 8.40 -14.55
CA GLY A 278 18.05 9.74 -14.51
C GLY A 278 17.97 10.45 -13.15
N TYR A 279 16.79 10.95 -12.79
CA TYR A 279 16.57 11.68 -11.53
C TYR A 279 16.42 10.75 -10.33
N PHE A 280 15.86 9.55 -10.54
CA PHE A 280 15.51 8.62 -9.48
C PHE A 280 16.67 7.70 -9.07
N GLY A 281 17.65 7.47 -9.96
CA GLY A 281 18.71 6.48 -9.76
C GLY A 281 18.20 5.03 -9.79
N ASP A 282 19.10 4.10 -9.50
CA ASP A 282 18.85 2.66 -9.72
C ASP A 282 18.13 1.98 -8.53
N GLU A 283 17.97 2.69 -7.42
CA GLU A 283 17.50 2.15 -6.14
C GLU A 283 16.25 2.87 -5.60
N PHE A 284 15.44 3.52 -6.43
CA PHE A 284 14.28 4.26 -5.91
C PHE A 284 13.29 3.37 -5.15
N TYR A 285 12.81 2.31 -5.80
CA TYR A 285 11.98 1.28 -5.15
C TYR A 285 12.83 0.40 -4.24
N GLY A 286 14.02 0.03 -4.68
CA GLY A 286 15.01 -0.73 -3.92
C GLY A 286 15.69 0.02 -2.78
N ASN A 287 15.16 1.14 -2.27
CA ASN A 287 15.80 1.89 -1.18
C ASN A 287 15.69 1.16 0.18
N ASN A 288 14.89 0.10 0.26
CA ASN A 288 14.74 -0.77 1.42
C ASN A 288 14.39 -2.19 0.98
N GLY A 289 14.46 -3.15 1.92
CA GLY A 289 14.21 -4.57 1.64
C GLY A 289 12.78 -4.92 1.22
N VAL A 290 11.79 -4.05 1.45
CA VAL A 290 10.37 -4.29 1.10
C VAL A 290 9.94 -3.57 -0.17
N CYS A 291 10.86 -2.94 -0.89
CA CYS A 291 10.63 -2.29 -2.18
C CYS A 291 9.62 -1.12 -2.13
N LEU A 292 9.46 -0.49 -0.95
CA LEU A 292 8.45 0.54 -0.71
C LEU A 292 9.05 1.96 -0.87
N PRO A 293 8.54 2.83 -1.74
CA PRO A 293 9.12 4.15 -2.04
C PRO A 293 8.74 5.23 -1.02
N LEU A 294 8.72 4.92 0.28
CA LEU A 294 8.24 5.86 1.31
C LEU A 294 9.32 6.85 1.76
N HIS A 295 10.60 6.45 1.68
CA HIS A 295 11.79 7.22 2.04
C HIS A 295 11.71 7.86 3.45
N ILE A 296 11.31 7.09 4.47
CA ILE A 296 11.35 7.57 5.88
C ILE A 296 12.73 7.35 6.51
N HIS A 297 13.36 6.21 6.25
CA HIS A 297 14.67 5.88 6.82
C HIS A 297 15.79 6.76 6.23
N GLU A 298 15.75 7.00 4.92
CA GLU A 298 16.63 7.93 4.21
C GLU A 298 15.79 9.06 3.60
N PRO A 299 15.46 10.12 4.38
CA PRO A 299 14.52 11.17 3.95
C PRO A 299 15.03 12.02 2.78
N TYR A 300 16.33 11.98 2.49
CA TYR A 300 17.00 12.72 1.42
C TYR A 300 17.62 11.79 0.37
N ALA A 301 17.07 10.57 0.21
CA ALA A 301 17.44 9.67 -0.88
C ALA A 301 17.13 10.30 -2.26
N LYS A 302 17.69 9.74 -3.35
CA LYS A 302 17.40 10.24 -4.70
C LYS A 302 15.90 10.12 -4.99
N GLY A 303 15.30 11.19 -5.50
CA GLY A 303 13.85 11.26 -5.76
C GLY A 303 12.98 11.47 -4.52
N TRP A 304 13.54 11.87 -3.37
CA TRP A 304 12.76 12.10 -2.16
C TRP A 304 11.66 13.14 -2.33
N GLU A 305 11.86 14.20 -3.14
CA GLU A 305 10.85 15.22 -3.41
C GLU A 305 9.62 14.60 -4.08
N TYR A 306 9.86 13.69 -5.01
CA TYR A 306 8.79 12.95 -5.71
C TYR A 306 8.04 12.01 -4.75
N SER A 307 8.78 11.24 -3.96
CA SER A 307 8.19 10.39 -2.91
C SER A 307 7.36 11.21 -1.91
N ALA A 308 7.81 12.41 -1.53
CA ALA A 308 7.09 13.32 -0.65
C ALA A 308 5.83 13.88 -1.33
N ALA A 309 5.92 14.30 -2.58
CA ALA A 309 4.75 14.79 -3.33
C ALA A 309 3.64 13.72 -3.43
N MET A 310 3.98 12.47 -3.76
CA MET A 310 2.99 11.40 -3.86
C MET A 310 2.41 11.00 -2.50
N PHE A 311 3.25 10.48 -1.60
CA PHE A 311 2.77 9.85 -0.36
C PHE A 311 2.36 10.85 0.73
N MET A 312 2.72 12.13 0.58
CA MET A 312 2.32 13.17 1.53
C MET A 312 1.41 14.22 0.88
N LEU A 313 1.81 14.90 -0.19
CA LEU A 313 1.01 16.02 -0.72
C LEU A 313 -0.31 15.55 -1.34
N VAL A 314 -0.28 14.60 -2.29
CA VAL A 314 -1.49 14.08 -2.94
C VAL A 314 -2.45 13.48 -1.91
N ASN A 315 -1.91 12.69 -0.99
CA ASN A 315 -2.67 12.04 0.08
C ASN A 315 -3.27 13.05 1.08
N ALA A 316 -2.53 14.09 1.46
CA ALA A 316 -3.05 15.16 2.33
C ALA A 316 -4.17 15.95 1.65
N LEU A 317 -4.04 16.26 0.35
CA LEU A 317 -5.08 16.94 -0.42
C LEU A 317 -6.34 16.09 -0.53
N ALA A 318 -6.19 14.80 -0.84
CA ALA A 318 -7.30 13.84 -0.90
C ALA A 318 -8.00 13.73 0.46
N LEU A 319 -7.25 13.56 1.54
CA LEU A 319 -7.79 13.44 2.90
C LEU A 319 -8.53 14.71 3.33
N THR A 320 -7.96 15.88 3.02
CA THR A 320 -8.60 17.17 3.32
C THR A 320 -9.94 17.30 2.59
N PHE A 321 -9.97 16.95 1.31
CA PHE A 321 -11.22 16.94 0.53
C PHE A 321 -12.23 15.93 1.09
N ILE A 322 -11.81 14.72 1.42
CA ILE A 322 -12.69 13.67 1.95
C ILE A 322 -13.32 14.11 3.28
N CYS A 323 -12.51 14.65 4.19
CA CYS A 323 -12.98 15.22 5.45
C CYS A 323 -13.98 16.36 5.23
N TYR A 324 -13.66 17.32 4.35
CA TYR A 324 -14.57 18.43 4.02
C TYR A 324 -15.90 17.92 3.44
N ALA A 325 -15.85 17.03 2.47
CA ALA A 325 -17.02 16.46 1.81
C ALA A 325 -17.90 15.72 2.83
N TYR A 326 -17.29 14.96 3.75
CA TYR A 326 -18.01 14.26 4.80
C TYR A 326 -18.70 15.21 5.78
N MET A 327 -18.01 16.24 6.26
CA MET A 327 -18.60 17.25 7.16
C MET A 327 -19.80 17.93 6.49
N ARG A 328 -19.68 18.30 5.21
CA ARG A 328 -20.78 18.88 4.44
C ARG A 328 -21.93 17.89 4.24
N MET A 329 -21.65 16.62 3.94
CA MET A 329 -22.69 15.59 3.81
C MET A 329 -23.47 15.41 5.12
N ILE A 330 -22.78 15.36 6.28
CA ILE A 330 -23.45 15.28 7.58
C ILE A 330 -24.35 16.50 7.81
N ASN A 331 -23.83 17.70 7.58
CA ASN A 331 -24.60 18.93 7.80
C ASN A 331 -25.87 18.95 6.95
N GLU A 332 -25.78 18.51 5.69
CA GLU A 332 -26.93 18.42 4.80
C GLU A 332 -27.93 17.36 5.27
N ILE A 333 -27.45 16.19 5.71
CA ILE A 333 -28.32 15.10 6.21
C ILE A 333 -29.03 15.54 7.49
N ILE A 334 -28.36 16.23 8.40
CA ILE A 334 -28.97 16.75 9.64
C ILE A 334 -30.01 17.81 9.28
N ALA A 335 -29.68 18.79 8.43
CA ALA A 335 -30.61 19.84 8.01
C ALA A 335 -31.85 19.24 7.31
N SER A 336 -31.65 18.28 6.40
CA SER A 336 -32.72 17.58 5.70
C SER A 336 -33.54 16.64 6.61
N GLY A 337 -32.90 16.06 7.64
CA GLY A 337 -33.51 15.14 8.59
C GLY A 337 -34.45 15.82 9.58
N VAL A 338 -34.14 17.07 9.98
CA VAL A 338 -35.03 17.92 10.78
C VAL A 338 -36.35 18.19 10.04
N ALA A 339 -36.33 18.28 8.71
CA ALA A 339 -37.52 18.51 7.90
C ALA A 339 -38.38 17.26 7.60
N CYS A 340 -37.88 16.03 7.80
CA CYS A 340 -38.53 14.79 7.32
C CYS A 340 -38.40 13.58 8.27
N ARG A 341 -38.51 13.83 9.58
CA ARG A 341 -38.12 12.91 10.66
C ARG A 341 -38.90 11.58 10.78
N SER A 342 -40.04 11.42 10.09
CA SER A 342 -40.95 10.26 10.28
C SER A 342 -40.89 9.17 9.20
N THR A 343 -40.06 9.29 8.16
CA THR A 343 -40.04 8.31 7.06
C THR A 343 -38.95 7.25 7.22
N ARG A 344 -39.24 6.00 6.81
CA ARG A 344 -38.27 4.88 6.69
C ARG A 344 -37.02 5.25 5.86
N GLN A 345 -37.16 6.22 4.98
CA GLN A 345 -36.10 6.81 4.15
C GLN A 345 -35.10 7.69 4.92
N SER A 346 -35.45 8.19 6.12
CA SER A 346 -34.53 8.88 7.03
C SER A 346 -33.57 7.89 7.69
N GLN A 347 -34.08 6.77 8.22
CA GLN A 347 -33.26 5.71 8.84
C GLN A 347 -32.29 5.02 7.86
N GLU A 348 -32.63 4.95 6.57
CA GLU A 348 -31.70 4.43 5.54
C GLU A 348 -30.59 5.44 5.21
N ARG A 349 -30.86 6.75 5.29
CA ARG A 349 -29.85 7.81 5.10
C ARG A 349 -28.83 7.84 6.25
N ASP A 350 -29.27 7.69 7.49
CA ASP A 350 -28.37 7.64 8.66
C ASP A 350 -27.41 6.43 8.61
N LYS A 351 -27.91 5.27 8.20
CA LYS A 351 -27.09 4.06 8.00
C LYS A 351 -26.10 4.17 6.83
N VAL A 352 -26.42 5.01 5.85
CA VAL A 352 -25.53 5.30 4.72
C VAL A 352 -24.44 6.28 5.16
N ALA A 353 -24.77 7.33 5.92
CA ALA A 353 -23.80 8.29 6.47
C ALA A 353 -22.79 7.63 7.43
N GLN A 354 -23.26 6.74 8.32
CA GLN A 354 -22.41 6.02 9.26
C GLN A 354 -21.33 5.17 8.56
N ARG A 355 -21.65 4.58 7.40
CA ARG A 355 -20.69 3.78 6.62
C ARG A 355 -19.60 4.66 6.02
N PHE A 356 -19.97 5.82 5.49
CA PHE A 356 -19.00 6.79 4.97
C PHE A 356 -18.12 7.37 6.07
N GLY A 357 -18.65 7.55 7.28
CA GLY A 357 -17.84 7.99 8.43
C GLY A 357 -16.74 7.01 8.81
N ILE A 358 -17.02 5.70 8.78
CA ILE A 358 -15.99 4.68 9.06
C ILE A 358 -14.89 4.69 7.98
N ILE A 359 -15.26 4.93 6.71
CA ILE A 359 -14.31 5.04 5.60
C ILE A 359 -13.34 6.21 5.81
N VAL A 360 -13.86 7.41 6.11
CA VAL A 360 -13.02 8.58 6.37
C VAL A 360 -12.10 8.32 7.56
N PHE A 361 -12.63 7.68 8.61
CA PHE A 361 -11.86 7.35 9.80
C PHE A 361 -10.71 6.38 9.52
N THR A 362 -10.94 5.30 8.76
CA THR A 362 -9.87 4.35 8.44
C THR A 362 -8.80 4.97 7.57
N ASP A 363 -9.18 5.81 6.61
CA ASP A 363 -8.23 6.50 5.73
C ASP A 363 -7.35 7.50 6.53
N CYS A 364 -7.96 8.28 7.43
CA CYS A 364 -7.24 9.13 8.38
C CYS A 364 -6.24 8.34 9.23
N LEU A 365 -6.66 7.19 9.79
CA LEU A 365 -5.79 6.36 10.64
C LEU A 365 -4.61 5.76 9.88
N CYS A 366 -4.72 5.59 8.57
CA CYS A 366 -3.63 5.04 7.77
C CYS A 366 -2.67 6.13 7.29
N TRP A 367 -3.20 7.26 6.82
CA TRP A 367 -2.39 8.28 6.16
C TRP A 367 -1.81 9.35 7.08
N VAL A 368 -2.55 9.76 8.12
CA VAL A 368 -2.06 10.80 9.04
C VAL A 368 -0.75 10.37 9.74
N PRO A 369 -0.61 9.14 10.29
CA PRO A 369 0.64 8.73 10.90
C PRO A 369 1.82 8.72 9.93
N ILE A 370 1.58 8.28 8.68
CA ILE A 370 2.61 8.24 7.63
C ILE A 370 3.09 9.66 7.28
N ILE A 371 2.15 10.58 7.07
CA ILE A 371 2.44 12.00 6.79
C ILE A 371 3.23 12.63 7.93
N VAL A 372 2.78 12.43 9.17
CA VAL A 372 3.43 13.01 10.36
C VAL A 372 4.85 12.47 10.50
N VAL A 373 5.06 11.16 10.42
CA VAL A 373 6.40 10.57 10.56
C VAL A 373 7.32 11.02 9.43
N LYS A 374 6.81 11.16 8.21
CA LYS A 374 7.60 11.68 7.09
C LYS A 374 8.02 13.14 7.30
N LEU A 375 7.14 13.99 7.82
CA LEU A 375 7.48 15.38 8.18
C LEU A 375 8.54 15.44 9.28
N VAL A 376 8.43 14.59 10.30
CA VAL A 376 9.42 14.51 11.39
C VAL A 376 10.78 14.02 10.86
N ALA A 377 10.78 13.04 9.95
CA ALA A 377 12.00 12.56 9.30
C ALA A 377 12.67 13.66 8.44
N LEU A 378 11.88 14.42 7.68
CA LEU A 378 12.37 15.57 6.90
C LEU A 378 12.89 16.70 7.80
N ALA A 379 12.31 16.89 8.99
CA ALA A 379 12.81 17.85 9.97
C ALA A 379 14.15 17.43 10.63
N GLY A 380 14.68 16.25 10.29
CA GLY A 380 15.98 15.76 10.76
C GLY A 380 15.94 15.05 12.11
N TYR A 381 14.76 14.75 12.64
CA TYR A 381 14.63 14.00 13.89
C TYR A 381 14.75 12.50 13.64
N PRO A 382 15.50 11.77 14.49
CA PRO A 382 15.67 10.33 14.33
C PRO A 382 14.34 9.61 14.55
N ILE A 383 13.94 8.79 13.58
CA ILE A 383 12.74 7.96 13.68
C ILE A 383 13.12 6.58 14.21
N PRO A 384 12.41 6.04 15.23
CA PRO A 384 12.61 4.68 15.67
C PRO A 384 12.44 3.68 14.52
N LYS A 385 13.42 2.79 14.36
CA LYS A 385 13.47 1.77 13.31
C LYS A 385 12.20 0.89 13.29
N ASP A 386 11.70 0.52 14.47
CA ASP A 386 10.46 -0.25 14.61
C ASP A 386 9.24 0.49 14.04
N LEU A 387 9.11 1.80 14.31
CA LEU A 387 7.98 2.60 13.86
C LEU A 387 7.86 2.57 12.33
N TYR A 388 8.99 2.67 11.63
CA TYR A 388 9.03 2.55 10.17
C TYR A 388 8.50 1.18 9.69
N ALA A 389 8.93 0.09 10.33
CA ALA A 389 8.44 -1.26 10.02
C ALA A 389 6.93 -1.41 10.24
N TRP A 390 6.42 -0.83 11.33
CA TRP A 390 4.99 -0.82 11.62
C TRP A 390 4.19 -0.07 10.54
N LEU A 391 4.69 1.08 10.07
CA LEU A 391 4.03 1.84 9.01
C LEU A 391 3.98 1.06 7.69
N ALA A 392 5.09 0.46 7.29
CA ALA A 392 5.21 -0.23 5.99
C ALA A 392 4.39 -1.54 5.93
N ILE A 393 4.41 -2.35 6.99
CA ILE A 393 3.80 -3.69 6.97
C ILE A 393 2.36 -3.70 7.49
N PHE A 394 2.00 -2.78 8.42
CA PHE A 394 0.67 -2.75 9.02
C PHE A 394 -0.17 -1.57 8.56
N ILE A 395 0.28 -0.34 8.83
CA ILE A 395 -0.59 0.84 8.71
C ILE A 395 -0.90 1.17 7.25
N LEU A 396 0.08 1.08 6.35
CA LEU A 396 -0.17 1.33 4.94
C LEU A 396 -1.14 0.28 4.34
N PRO A 397 -0.92 -1.05 4.51
CA PRO A 397 -1.73 -2.03 3.81
C PRO A 397 -3.08 -2.36 4.49
N ILE A 398 -3.28 -2.02 5.77
CA ILE A 398 -4.53 -2.31 6.49
C ILE A 398 -5.72 -1.57 5.88
N ASN A 399 -5.53 -0.37 5.32
CA ASN A 399 -6.59 0.38 4.66
C ASN A 399 -7.23 -0.46 3.53
N SER A 400 -6.38 -1.02 2.66
CA SER A 400 -6.77 -1.89 1.55
C SER A 400 -7.39 -3.23 2.01
N ALA A 401 -6.96 -3.76 3.17
CA ALA A 401 -7.52 -4.97 3.75
C ALA A 401 -8.91 -4.75 4.39
N LEU A 402 -9.18 -3.55 4.93
CA LEU A 402 -10.45 -3.21 5.58
C LEU A 402 -11.52 -2.77 4.58
N ASN A 403 -11.14 -2.19 3.44
CA ASN A 403 -12.07 -1.71 2.41
C ASN A 403 -13.18 -2.73 2.05
N PRO A 404 -12.91 -4.02 1.78
CA PRO A 404 -13.95 -5.02 1.57
C PRO A 404 -15.04 -5.08 2.65
N VAL A 405 -14.62 -5.01 3.91
CA VAL A 405 -15.50 -5.08 5.08
C VAL A 405 -16.41 -3.86 5.14
N LEU A 406 -15.82 -2.68 4.91
CA LEU A 406 -16.51 -1.40 4.99
C LEU A 406 -17.49 -1.17 3.84
N TYR A 407 -17.10 -1.49 2.60
CA TYR A 407 -17.88 -1.19 1.40
C TYR A 407 -18.94 -2.24 1.06
N THR A 408 -18.69 -3.51 1.40
CA THR A 408 -19.43 -4.61 0.78
C THR A 408 -19.84 -5.70 1.76
N LEU A 409 -18.90 -6.31 2.50
CA LEU A 409 -19.20 -7.52 3.30
C LEU A 409 -20.17 -7.26 4.47
N THR A 410 -20.17 -6.05 5.04
CA THR A 410 -21.09 -5.69 6.13
C THR A 410 -22.50 -5.32 5.64
N THR A 411 -22.70 -5.09 4.33
CA THR A 411 -24.01 -4.72 3.81
C THR A 411 -24.98 -5.91 3.81
N THR A 412 -26.19 -5.67 4.32
CA THR A 412 -27.27 -6.68 4.44
C THR A 412 -27.69 -7.25 3.08
N VAL A 413 -27.61 -6.45 2.01
CA VAL A 413 -27.92 -6.86 0.63
C VAL A 413 -26.90 -7.87 0.14
N PHE A 414 -25.60 -7.59 0.31
CA PHE A 414 -24.52 -8.50 -0.06
C PHE A 414 -24.59 -9.80 0.75
N LYS A 415 -24.81 -9.73 2.07
CA LYS A 415 -24.99 -10.91 2.93
C LYS A 415 -26.18 -11.80 2.52
N LYS A 416 -27.25 -11.23 1.97
CA LYS A 416 -28.40 -12.00 1.46
C LYS A 416 -28.08 -12.64 0.10
N GLN A 417 -27.37 -11.93 -0.78
CA GLN A 417 -26.98 -12.44 -2.10
C GLN A 417 -25.90 -13.52 -2.00
N MET A 418 -24.87 -13.34 -1.18
CA MET A 418 -23.84 -14.35 -0.92
C MET A 418 -24.43 -15.63 -0.35
N ARG A 419 -25.40 -15.53 0.57
CA ARG A 419 -26.14 -16.70 1.07
C ARG A 419 -26.88 -17.44 -0.05
N LYS A 420 -27.50 -16.72 -1.00
CA LYS A 420 -28.16 -17.37 -2.15
C LYS A 420 -27.14 -18.11 -3.02
N ILE A 421 -26.02 -17.48 -3.36
CA ILE A 421 -24.96 -18.09 -4.18
C ILE A 421 -24.36 -19.32 -3.48
N LEU A 422 -24.01 -19.18 -2.19
CA LEU A 422 -23.45 -20.28 -1.38
C LEU A 422 -24.44 -21.44 -1.28
N ASN A 423 -25.73 -21.15 -1.04
CA ASN A 423 -26.78 -22.17 -1.00
C ASN A 423 -26.99 -22.84 -2.35
N SER A 424 -26.88 -22.12 -3.47
CA SER A 424 -26.94 -22.69 -4.82
C SER A 424 -25.75 -23.62 -5.11
N CYS A 425 -24.54 -23.26 -4.69
CA CYS A 425 -23.34 -24.10 -4.83
C CYS A 425 -23.40 -25.36 -3.94
N ILE A 426 -23.90 -25.23 -2.71
CA ILE A 426 -24.12 -26.37 -1.80
C ILE A 426 -25.21 -27.30 -2.34
N ARG A 427 -26.29 -26.75 -2.91
CA ARG A 427 -27.40 -27.53 -3.47
C ARG A 427 -27.01 -28.27 -4.75
N LYS A 428 -26.04 -27.74 -5.53
CA LYS A 428 -25.43 -28.44 -6.68
C LYS A 428 -24.49 -29.59 -6.29
N ARG A 429 -24.09 -29.69 -5.01
CA ARG A 429 -23.22 -30.75 -4.47
C ARG A 429 -23.97 -31.90 -3.77
N ARG A 430 -25.30 -31.83 -3.62
CA ARG A 430 -26.08 -33.00 -3.18
C ARG A 430 -26.40 -33.86 -4.41
N PRO A 431 -25.98 -35.13 -4.48
CA PRO A 431 -26.51 -36.05 -5.48
C PRO A 431 -28.01 -36.19 -5.23
N GLU A 432 -28.83 -36.07 -6.28
CA GLU A 432 -30.21 -36.56 -6.18
C GLU A 432 -30.17 -38.07 -5.92
N PRO A 433 -30.93 -38.61 -4.97
CA PRO A 433 -31.11 -40.05 -4.87
C PRO A 433 -31.88 -40.49 -6.12
N HIS A 434 -31.22 -41.25 -7.00
CA HIS A 434 -31.85 -41.91 -8.14
C HIS A 434 -33.03 -42.76 -7.64
N SER A 435 -34.26 -42.32 -7.93
CA SER A 435 -35.43 -43.19 -7.85
C SER A 435 -35.34 -44.20 -8.99
N ALA A 436 -35.13 -45.47 -8.65
CA ALA A 436 -35.20 -46.57 -9.60
C ALA A 436 -36.61 -46.67 -10.18
N SER A 437 -36.69 -46.66 -11.50
CA SER A 437 -37.86 -47.01 -12.29
C SER A 437 -38.00 -48.54 -12.29
N GLU A 438 -39.03 -49.08 -11.64
CA GLU A 438 -39.55 -50.42 -11.98
C GLU A 438 -40.79 -50.27 -12.85
N SER A 439 -40.63 -50.64 -14.12
CA SER A 439 -41.68 -50.86 -15.10
C SER A 439 -42.28 -52.27 -14.89
N GLY A 440 -43.56 -52.34 -14.55
CA GLY A 440 -44.34 -53.58 -14.48
C GLY A 440 -45.71 -53.41 -15.14
N PHE A 441 -45.88 -54.11 -16.26
CA PHE A 441 -47.05 -54.16 -17.16
C PHE A 441 -48.28 -54.81 -16.49
N SER A 442 -49.49 -54.31 -16.73
CA SER A 442 -50.70 -55.17 -16.87
C SER A 442 -51.86 -54.46 -17.57
N LEU A 443 -52.59 -55.25 -18.39
CA LEU A 443 -53.56 -54.87 -19.42
C LEU A 443 -55.00 -54.66 -18.91
N SER A 444 -55.72 -53.80 -19.65
CA SER A 444 -57.16 -53.72 -19.97
C SER A 444 -58.22 -54.53 -19.20
N PHE A 445 -59.34 -53.85 -18.88
CA PHE A 445 -60.69 -54.22 -19.36
C PHE A 445 -61.64 -53.01 -19.23
N GLY A 446 -62.43 -52.74 -20.28
CA GLY A 446 -63.40 -51.65 -20.31
C GLY A 446 -64.80 -52.07 -19.85
N VAL A 447 -65.56 -51.14 -19.24
CA VAL A 447 -67.04 -51.17 -19.12
C VAL A 447 -67.56 -49.72 -19.05
N PHE A 448 -68.56 -49.41 -19.87
CA PHE A 448 -69.35 -48.17 -19.97
C PHE A 448 -70.71 -48.33 -19.20
N PRO A 449 -71.60 -47.32 -19.09
CA PRO A 449 -71.81 -46.36 -18.01
C PRO A 449 -73.13 -46.56 -17.19
N LYS A 450 -73.34 -45.76 -16.13
CA LYS A 450 -74.63 -45.37 -15.47
C LYS A 450 -74.25 -44.40 -14.34
N GLY A 451 -74.82 -43.22 -14.07
CA GLY A 451 -76.01 -42.49 -14.45
C GLY A 451 -76.32 -41.56 -13.25
N GLY A 452 -76.68 -40.28 -13.46
CA GLY A 452 -77.26 -39.45 -12.38
C GLY A 452 -76.79 -37.99 -12.29
N SER A 453 -77.50 -37.10 -13.02
CA SER A 453 -78.03 -35.76 -12.64
C SER A 453 -77.33 -34.97 -11.50
N THR A 454 -77.03 -33.67 -11.57
CA THR A 454 -78.01 -32.56 -11.72
C THR A 454 -77.32 -31.17 -11.83
N ARG A 455 -77.73 -30.34 -12.82
CA ARG A 455 -77.80 -28.83 -12.90
C ARG A 455 -76.53 -27.97 -12.66
N ARG A 456 -76.25 -26.82 -13.31
CA ARG A 456 -76.88 -25.85 -14.26
C ARG A 456 -75.72 -24.99 -14.82
N ILE A 457 -75.45 -24.90 -16.13
CA ILE A 457 -75.84 -23.83 -17.09
C ILE A 457 -75.89 -22.39 -16.53
N LEU A 458 -74.97 -21.51 -16.95
CA LEU A 458 -75.25 -20.36 -17.84
C LEU A 458 -73.97 -19.58 -18.23
N SER A 459 -73.84 -19.40 -19.54
CA SER A 459 -72.81 -18.69 -20.30
C SER A 459 -73.11 -17.20 -20.49
N TYR A 460 -72.10 -16.36 -20.71
CA TYR A 460 -72.00 -15.40 -21.84
C TYR A 460 -70.61 -14.73 -21.84
N ARG A 461 -69.70 -14.97 -22.82
CA ARG A 461 -69.42 -14.16 -24.04
C ARG A 461 -69.50 -12.64 -23.79
N GLY A 462 -68.49 -11.78 -23.95
CA GLY A 462 -67.28 -11.80 -24.79
C GLY A 462 -67.57 -11.18 -26.16
N THR A 463 -67.22 -9.90 -26.39
CA THR A 463 -66.51 -9.35 -27.59
C THR A 463 -66.57 -7.81 -27.72
N GLN A 464 -65.41 -7.25 -28.14
CA GLN A 464 -65.16 -6.16 -29.13
C GLN A 464 -65.80 -4.76 -28.93
N SER A 465 -65.01 -3.70 -28.70
CA SER A 465 -64.15 -2.93 -29.63
C SER A 465 -64.91 -2.07 -30.65
N SER A 466 -64.90 -0.75 -30.47
CA SER A 466 -64.72 0.24 -31.53
C SER A 466 -64.77 1.67 -30.96
N LEU A 467 -63.65 2.37 -31.05
CA LEU A 467 -63.54 3.82 -30.92
C LEU A 467 -63.99 4.47 -32.23
N THR A 468 -64.94 5.41 -32.16
CA THR A 468 -65.13 6.46 -33.18
C THR A 468 -65.44 7.78 -32.49
N ALA A 469 -64.70 8.80 -32.90
CA ALA A 469 -64.73 10.17 -32.41
C ALA A 469 -66.01 10.93 -32.80
N SER A 470 -66.41 11.91 -31.99
CA SER A 470 -67.18 13.06 -32.44
C SER A 470 -66.79 14.34 -31.69
N LYS A 471 -66.80 15.42 -32.46
CA LYS A 471 -66.40 16.81 -32.18
C LYS A 471 -67.36 17.53 -31.23
N ASN A 472 -66.85 18.54 -30.52
CA ASN A 472 -67.33 19.95 -30.46
C ASN A 472 -66.63 20.66 -29.27
N SER A 473 -65.69 21.58 -29.51
CA SER A 473 -65.91 23.04 -29.72
C SER A 473 -66.67 23.71 -28.57
N TRP A 474 -65.97 24.45 -27.70
CA TRP A 474 -66.36 25.79 -27.21
C TRP A 474 -65.10 26.61 -26.85
N LYS A 475 -65.15 27.90 -27.15
CA LYS A 475 -64.04 28.86 -27.27
C LYS A 475 -64.20 29.96 -26.21
N ARG A 476 -63.06 30.59 -25.85
CA ARG A 476 -62.84 31.94 -25.28
C ARG A 476 -62.98 32.12 -23.77
N THR A 477 -61.91 32.62 -23.14
CA THR A 477 -61.71 34.05 -22.79
C THR A 477 -60.23 34.34 -22.42
N PRO A 478 -59.79 35.63 -22.40
CA PRO A 478 -58.44 36.05 -22.78
C PRO A 478 -57.53 36.49 -21.62
N THR A 479 -56.25 36.63 -21.94
CA THR A 479 -55.16 37.27 -21.20
C THR A 479 -55.09 38.78 -21.42
N ALA A 480 -54.87 39.56 -20.35
CA ALA A 480 -53.87 40.65 -20.22
C ALA A 480 -54.13 41.45 -18.93
N VAL A 481 -53.17 41.49 -18.00
CA VAL A 481 -52.23 42.60 -17.68
C VAL A 481 -51.09 42.00 -16.87
#